data_AF-A0A434MQZ3-F1
#
_entry.id   AF-A0A434MQZ3-F1
#
_cell.length_a   1.000
_cell.length_b   1.000
_cell.length_c   1.000
_cell.angle_alpha   90.00
_cell.angle_beta   90.00
_cell.angle_gamma   90.00
#
_symmetry.space_group_name_H-M   'P 1'
#
loop_
_entity.id
_entity.type
_entity.pdbx_description
1 polymer ?
#
loop_
_entity_poly.entity_id
_entity_poly.type
_entity_poly.pdbx_seq_one_letter_code
_entity_poly.pdbx_strand_id
1 'polypeptide(L)'
;MLTNPTLDQMQALGLAGMAAAWRELAERNNANELSRDEWLGLMLDREVAMRADKRVRNRLASARLRFPEACIEDIDFAAPRGLDRRSTMALAQGKWLKTHENLIVTGQTGTGKSWLACAFGRQAARLDHSVLYVRVPRLFEDLALARLDGRFPRLIDKLTRAQLLILDDFGTHSLTDQQRFHLFEIVEERYRRKSTLITAQLQGDAGLP
;
A
#
# COMPACT_ATOMS: atom_id res chain seq x y z
N MET A 1 -37.07 1.84 -22.48
CA MET A 1 -36.19 0.77 -21.96
C MET A 1 -36.82 0.26 -20.69
N LEU A 2 -37.32 -0.98 -20.66
CA LEU A 2 -37.86 -1.58 -19.44
C LEU A 2 -36.70 -1.73 -18.45
N THR A 3 -36.69 -0.89 -17.42
CA THR A 3 -35.81 -1.03 -16.25
C THR A 3 -36.08 -2.40 -15.64
N ASN A 4 -35.12 -3.32 -15.77
CA ASN A 4 -35.26 -4.64 -15.19
C ASN A 4 -35.17 -4.48 -13.66
N PRO A 5 -36.23 -4.81 -12.89
CA PRO A 5 -36.26 -4.60 -11.44
C PRO A 5 -35.10 -5.30 -10.71
N THR A 6 -34.60 -6.40 -11.26
CA THR A 6 -33.43 -7.12 -10.74
C THR A 6 -32.15 -6.26 -10.85
N LEU A 7 -32.00 -5.51 -11.93
CA LEU A 7 -30.84 -4.65 -12.14
C LEU A 7 -30.85 -3.44 -11.19
N ASP A 8 -32.02 -2.86 -10.95
CA ASP A 8 -32.18 -1.77 -9.98
C ASP A 8 -31.89 -2.26 -8.55
N GLN A 9 -32.33 -3.48 -8.20
CA GLN A 9 -31.98 -4.12 -6.93
C GLN A 9 -30.48 -4.38 -6.79
N MET A 10 -29.81 -4.87 -7.84
CA MET A 10 -28.36 -5.07 -7.81
C MET A 10 -27.62 -3.75 -7.57
N GLN A 11 -28.05 -2.66 -8.21
CA GLN A 11 -27.47 -1.34 -7.99
C GLN A 11 -27.70 -0.82 -6.57
N ALA A 12 -28.92 -0.97 -6.04
CA ALA A 12 -29.24 -0.58 -4.67
C ALA A 12 -28.42 -1.33 -3.61
N LEU A 13 -28.09 -2.61 -3.88
CA LEU A 13 -27.22 -3.43 -3.03
C LEU A 13 -25.71 -3.17 -3.25
N GLY A 14 -25.34 -2.30 -4.19
CA GLY A 14 -23.95 -2.01 -4.54
C GLY A 14 -23.23 -3.15 -5.29
N LEU A 15 -23.98 -4.02 -5.96
CA LEU A 15 -23.50 -5.14 -6.78
C LEU A 15 -23.23 -4.68 -8.22
N ALA A 16 -22.36 -3.68 -8.37
CA ALA A 16 -22.12 -3.01 -9.64
C ALA A 16 -21.50 -3.93 -10.71
N GLY A 17 -20.66 -4.88 -10.31
CA GLY A 17 -20.07 -5.88 -11.19
C GLY A 17 -21.10 -6.91 -11.64
N MET A 18 -21.98 -7.39 -10.75
CA MET A 18 -23.10 -8.26 -11.15
C MET A 18 -24.03 -7.56 -12.13
N ALA A 19 -24.39 -6.30 -11.86
CA ALA A 19 -25.26 -5.52 -12.76
C ALA A 19 -24.62 -5.29 -14.14
N ALA A 20 -23.29 -5.11 -14.20
CA ALA A 20 -22.57 -4.99 -15.46
C ALA A 20 -22.55 -6.31 -16.24
N ALA A 21 -22.21 -7.42 -15.58
CA ALA A 21 -22.24 -8.76 -16.16
C ALA A 21 -23.64 -9.17 -16.61
N TRP A 22 -24.68 -8.84 -15.84
CA TRP A 22 -26.08 -9.08 -16.20
C TRP A 22 -26.41 -8.48 -17.56
N ARG A 23 -26.09 -7.19 -17.79
CA ARG A 23 -26.36 -6.52 -19.06
C ARG A 23 -25.60 -7.18 -20.21
N GLU A 24 -24.31 -7.44 -20.01
CA GLU A 24 -23.45 -8.04 -21.02
C GLU A 24 -23.92 -9.44 -21.41
N LEU A 25 -24.29 -10.27 -20.44
CA LEU A 25 -24.79 -11.62 -20.68
C LEU A 25 -26.18 -11.63 -21.30
N ALA A 26 -27.05 -10.68 -20.96
CA ALA A 26 -28.38 -10.55 -21.55
C ALA A 26 -28.36 -10.13 -23.03
N GLU A 27 -27.31 -9.43 -23.47
CA GLU A 27 -27.11 -9.01 -24.86
C GLU A 27 -26.44 -10.09 -25.73
N ARG A 28 -25.91 -11.16 -25.14
CA ARG A 28 -25.27 -12.25 -25.88
C ARG A 28 -26.31 -13.17 -26.54
N ASN A 29 -26.24 -13.32 -27.87
CA ASN A 29 -27.13 -14.18 -28.67
C ASN A 29 -27.06 -15.68 -28.30
N ASN A 30 -26.01 -16.13 -27.61
CA ASN A 30 -25.83 -17.51 -27.14
C ASN A 30 -26.11 -17.68 -25.64
N ALA A 31 -26.88 -16.78 -25.00
CA ALA A 31 -27.18 -16.87 -23.57
C ALA A 31 -27.83 -18.21 -23.14
N ASN A 32 -28.44 -18.95 -24.08
CA ASN A 32 -29.05 -20.26 -23.84
C ASN A 32 -28.05 -21.44 -23.73
N GLU A 33 -26.76 -21.23 -24.04
CA GLU A 33 -25.73 -22.27 -23.90
C GLU A 33 -25.21 -22.38 -22.46
N LEU A 34 -25.41 -21.34 -21.63
CA LEU A 34 -24.99 -21.32 -20.24
C LEU A 34 -26.11 -21.80 -19.33
N SER A 35 -25.79 -22.72 -18.43
CA SER A 35 -26.65 -23.07 -17.30
C SER A 35 -26.84 -21.87 -16.36
N ARG A 36 -27.89 -21.91 -15.54
CA ARG A 36 -28.17 -20.87 -14.55
C ARG A 36 -27.02 -20.67 -13.56
N ASP A 37 -26.34 -21.77 -13.20
CA ASP A 37 -25.22 -21.74 -12.26
C ASP A 37 -23.99 -21.09 -12.88
N GLU A 38 -23.69 -21.36 -14.15
CA GLU A 38 -22.61 -20.68 -14.88
C GLU A 38 -22.90 -19.19 -15.04
N TRP A 39 -24.15 -18.84 -15.31
CA TRP A 39 -24.59 -17.45 -15.44
C TRP A 39 -24.41 -16.68 -14.13
N LEU A 40 -24.82 -17.28 -12.99
CA LEU A 40 -24.60 -16.72 -11.66
C LEU A 40 -23.10 -16.65 -11.31
N GLY A 41 -22.33 -17.70 -11.63
CA GLY A 41 -20.90 -17.75 -11.42
C GLY A 41 -20.17 -16.58 -12.09
N LEU A 42 -20.44 -16.34 -13.38
CA LEU A 42 -19.82 -15.23 -14.14
C LEU A 42 -20.16 -13.85 -13.56
N MET A 43 -21.39 -13.65 -13.08
CA MET A 43 -21.77 -12.40 -12.42
C MET A 43 -21.03 -12.19 -11.09
N LEU A 44 -20.94 -13.24 -10.28
CA LEU A 44 -20.22 -13.19 -9.00
C LEU A 44 -18.74 -12.95 -9.21
N ASP A 45 -18.12 -13.63 -10.18
CA ASP A 45 -16.72 -13.43 -10.53
C ASP A 45 -16.45 -11.97 -10.94
N ARG A 46 -17.36 -11.37 -11.73
CA ARG A 46 -17.27 -9.97 -12.12
C ARG A 46 -17.36 -9.02 -10.92
N GLU A 47 -18.25 -9.29 -9.99
CA GLU A 47 -18.39 -8.52 -8.74
C GLU A 47 -17.14 -8.63 -7.87
N VAL A 48 -16.62 -9.85 -7.67
CA VAL A 48 -15.41 -10.10 -6.89
C VAL A 48 -14.22 -9.35 -7.50
N ALA A 49 -14.02 -9.45 -8.82
CA ALA A 49 -12.97 -8.75 -9.54
C ALA A 49 -13.10 -7.23 -9.39
N MET A 50 -14.29 -6.67 -9.63
CA MET A 50 -14.51 -5.22 -9.52
C MET A 50 -14.30 -4.70 -8.10
N ARG A 51 -14.70 -5.47 -7.08
CA ARG A 51 -14.42 -5.14 -5.67
C ARG A 51 -12.93 -5.21 -5.36
N ALA A 52 -12.21 -6.22 -5.85
CA ALA A 52 -10.76 -6.33 -5.66
C ALA A 52 -10.04 -5.12 -6.27
N ASP A 53 -10.36 -4.75 -7.51
CA ASP A 53 -9.79 -3.59 -8.19
C ASP A 53 -10.09 -2.29 -7.46
N LYS A 54 -11.34 -2.11 -6.98
CA LYS A 54 -11.73 -0.94 -6.20
C LYS A 54 -10.96 -0.87 -4.87
N ARG A 55 -10.78 -2.01 -4.18
CA ARG A 55 -10.00 -2.07 -2.93
C ARG A 55 -8.55 -1.65 -3.17
N VAL A 56 -7.89 -2.22 -4.19
CA VAL A 56 -6.49 -1.88 -4.52
C VAL A 56 -6.36 -0.41 -4.88
N ARG A 57 -7.23 0.13 -5.75
CA ARG A 57 -7.24 1.56 -6.12
C ARG A 57 -7.41 2.47 -4.91
N ASN A 58 -8.36 2.17 -4.03
CA ASN A 58 -8.59 2.96 -2.82
C ASN A 58 -7.38 2.93 -1.89
N ARG A 59 -6.75 1.76 -1.70
CA ARG A 59 -5.54 1.63 -0.89
C ARG A 59 -4.39 2.43 -1.47
N LEU A 60 -4.14 2.33 -2.77
CA LEU A 60 -3.10 3.11 -3.46
C LEU A 60 -3.34 4.62 -3.35
N ALA A 61 -4.58 5.06 -3.54
CA ALA A 61 -4.95 6.47 -3.37
C ALA A 61 -4.71 6.96 -1.92
N SER A 62 -5.05 6.13 -0.93
CA SER A 62 -4.82 6.45 0.49
C SER A 62 -3.35 6.42 0.91
N ALA A 63 -2.53 5.63 0.20
CA ALA A 63 -1.12 5.43 0.50
C ALA A 63 -0.26 6.68 0.27
N ARG A 64 -0.66 7.54 -0.68
CA ARG A 64 0.05 8.78 -1.04
C ARG A 64 1.53 8.52 -1.34
N LEU A 65 1.82 7.45 -2.10
CA LEU A 65 3.18 7.12 -2.52
C LEU A 65 3.78 8.27 -3.32
N ARG A 66 5.04 8.61 -3.04
CA ARG A 66 5.77 9.65 -3.79
C ARG A 66 5.96 9.30 -5.26
N PHE A 67 6.15 8.01 -5.56
CA PHE A 67 6.23 7.48 -6.91
C PHE A 67 5.11 6.45 -7.12
N PRO A 68 3.89 6.87 -7.51
CA PRO A 68 2.73 5.97 -7.62
C PRO A 68 2.91 4.84 -8.63
N GLU A 69 3.69 5.09 -9.69
CA GLU A 69 3.97 4.13 -10.76
C GLU A 69 5.12 3.17 -10.43
N ALA A 70 5.83 3.36 -9.31
CA ALA A 70 6.90 2.43 -8.93
C ALA A 70 6.33 1.03 -8.70
N CYS A 71 6.86 0.03 -9.39
CA CYS A 71 6.44 -1.36 -9.27
C CYS A 71 7.66 -2.29 -9.14
N ILE A 72 7.43 -3.50 -8.61
CA ILE A 72 8.52 -4.46 -8.34
C ILE A 72 9.10 -4.99 -9.66
N GLU A 73 8.25 -5.08 -10.68
CA GLU A 73 8.56 -5.57 -12.00
C GLU A 73 9.58 -4.68 -12.73
N ASP A 74 9.58 -3.38 -12.45
CA ASP A 74 10.48 -2.38 -13.05
C ASP A 74 11.83 -2.24 -12.30
N ILE A 75 12.12 -3.09 -11.32
CA ILE A 75 13.40 -3.02 -10.60
C ILE A 75 14.54 -3.42 -11.55
N ASP A 76 15.43 -2.46 -11.82
CA ASP A 76 16.70 -2.71 -12.48
C ASP A 76 17.72 -3.36 -11.52
N PHE A 77 17.91 -4.68 -11.68
CA PHE A 77 18.89 -5.48 -10.96
C PHE A 77 20.28 -5.49 -11.62
N ALA A 78 20.44 -4.93 -12.82
CA ALA A 78 21.76 -4.80 -13.46
C ALA A 78 22.56 -3.63 -12.89
N ALA A 79 21.88 -2.60 -12.37
CA ALA A 79 22.52 -1.49 -11.67
C ALA A 79 23.29 -1.97 -10.42
N PRO A 80 24.55 -1.52 -10.20
CA PRO A 80 25.42 -2.00 -9.12
C PRO A 80 25.04 -1.37 -7.77
N ARG A 81 23.87 -1.74 -7.24
CA ARG A 81 23.28 -1.17 -6.01
C ARG A 81 23.17 -2.18 -4.87
N GLY A 82 23.79 -3.35 -5.01
CA GLY A 82 23.79 -4.42 -3.99
C GLY A 82 22.44 -5.13 -3.81
N LEU A 83 21.52 -5.02 -4.78
CA LEU A 83 20.22 -5.68 -4.71
C LEU A 83 20.31 -7.10 -5.27
N ASP A 84 20.10 -8.09 -4.40
CA ASP A 84 19.92 -9.48 -4.83
C ASP A 84 18.48 -9.70 -5.34
N ARG A 85 18.36 -10.17 -6.59
CA ARG A 85 17.07 -10.44 -7.23
C ARG A 85 16.26 -11.47 -6.44
N ARG A 86 16.88 -12.57 -6.00
CA ARG A 86 16.17 -13.65 -5.31
C ARG A 86 15.55 -13.15 -4.01
N SER A 87 16.34 -12.47 -3.19
CA SER A 87 15.90 -11.91 -1.91
C SER A 87 14.83 -10.83 -2.11
N THR A 88 14.99 -9.96 -3.10
CA THR A 88 14.02 -8.89 -3.40
C THR A 88 12.68 -9.46 -3.86
N MET A 89 12.69 -10.47 -4.73
CA MET A 89 11.45 -11.15 -5.16
C MET A 89 10.80 -11.93 -4.01
N ALA A 90 11.58 -12.54 -3.12
CA ALA A 90 11.05 -13.21 -1.93
C ALA A 90 10.33 -12.20 -1.01
N LEU A 91 10.89 -11.00 -0.80
CA LEU A 91 10.24 -9.93 -0.06
C LEU A 91 8.95 -9.44 -0.76
N ALA A 92 8.92 -9.41 -2.09
CA ALA A 92 7.76 -8.99 -2.86
C ALA A 92 6.55 -9.95 -2.75
N GLN A 93 6.76 -11.18 -2.27
CA GLN A 93 5.69 -12.12 -1.93
C GLN A 93 4.94 -11.72 -0.64
N GLY A 94 5.49 -10.79 0.15
CA GLY A 94 4.80 -10.19 1.30
C GLY A 94 4.72 -11.06 2.55
N LYS A 95 5.52 -12.13 2.66
CA LYS A 95 5.56 -12.95 3.89
C LYS A 95 5.88 -12.10 5.14
N TRP A 96 6.84 -11.18 5.02
CA TRP A 96 7.26 -10.25 6.07
C TRP A 96 6.13 -9.33 6.58
N LEU A 97 5.18 -8.96 5.71
CA LEU A 97 3.99 -8.18 6.10
C LEU A 97 3.06 -8.99 7.02
N LYS A 98 2.93 -10.29 6.74
CA LYS A 98 2.09 -11.22 7.52
C LYS A 98 2.73 -11.56 8.87
N THR A 99 4.05 -11.63 8.93
CA THR A 99 4.81 -11.86 10.17
C THR A 99 5.15 -10.57 10.94
N HIS A 100 4.69 -9.41 10.44
CA HIS A 100 4.90 -8.10 11.07
C HIS A 100 6.38 -7.74 11.24
N GLU A 101 7.21 -8.20 10.30
CA GLU A 101 8.62 -7.83 10.22
C GLU A 101 8.77 -6.43 9.62
N ASN A 102 9.90 -5.79 9.93
CA ASN A 102 10.25 -4.47 9.40
C ASN A 102 11.33 -4.62 8.34
N LEU A 103 11.31 -3.74 7.34
CA LEU A 103 12.36 -3.65 6.33
C LEU A 103 13.11 -2.33 6.46
N ILE A 104 14.42 -2.39 6.28
CA ILE A 104 15.28 -1.21 6.23
C ILE A 104 15.98 -1.23 4.88
N VAL A 105 15.78 -0.17 4.09
CA VAL A 105 16.42 0.03 2.79
C VAL A 105 17.46 1.13 2.95
N THR A 106 18.72 0.77 2.84
CA THR A 106 19.84 1.69 3.00
C THR A 106 20.68 1.80 1.74
N GLY A 107 21.51 2.83 1.69
CA GLY A 107 22.39 3.12 0.56
C GLY A 107 22.59 4.62 0.35
N GLN A 108 23.53 4.94 -0.54
CA GLN A 108 23.87 6.33 -0.86
C GLN A 108 22.71 7.09 -1.50
N THR A 109 22.78 8.42 -1.52
CA THR A 109 21.80 9.27 -2.21
C THR A 109 21.71 8.91 -3.70
N GLY A 110 20.52 9.01 -4.29
CA GLY A 110 20.31 8.71 -5.71
C GLY A 110 20.23 7.22 -6.09
N THR A 111 20.46 6.28 -5.17
CA THR A 111 20.38 4.83 -5.43
C THR A 111 18.96 4.28 -5.60
N GLY A 112 17.92 5.11 -5.47
CA GLY A 112 16.53 4.70 -5.68
C GLY A 112 15.81 4.11 -4.47
N LYS A 113 16.31 4.31 -3.24
CA LYS A 113 15.68 3.81 -2.00
C LYS A 113 14.20 4.19 -1.87
N SER A 114 13.87 5.47 -2.07
CA SER A 114 12.50 5.98 -2.01
C SER A 114 11.61 5.37 -3.09
N TRP A 115 12.17 5.13 -4.28
CA TRP A 115 11.46 4.46 -5.37
C TRP A 115 11.19 2.99 -5.01
N LEU A 116 12.19 2.28 -4.49
CA LEU A 116 12.05 0.88 -4.04
C LEU A 116 11.02 0.75 -2.92
N ALA A 117 11.02 1.68 -1.96
CA ALA A 117 10.01 1.75 -0.91
C ALA A 117 8.59 1.95 -1.48
N CYS A 118 8.44 2.81 -2.49
CA CYS A 118 7.15 2.97 -3.19
C CYS A 118 6.76 1.70 -3.95
N ALA A 119 7.69 1.01 -4.61
CA ALA A 119 7.42 -0.25 -5.30
C ALA A 119 6.93 -1.34 -4.33
N PHE A 120 7.57 -1.50 -3.16
CA PHE A 120 7.09 -2.38 -2.11
C PHE A 120 5.75 -1.93 -1.53
N GLY A 121 5.53 -0.63 -1.37
CA GLY A 121 4.24 -0.07 -0.97
C GLY A 121 3.12 -0.42 -1.94
N ARG A 122 3.35 -0.24 -3.25
CA ARG A 122 2.39 -0.61 -4.29
C ARG A 122 2.10 -2.12 -4.26
N GLN A 123 3.14 -2.93 -4.12
CA GLN A 123 3.01 -4.38 -4.01
C GLN A 123 2.22 -4.80 -2.76
N ALA A 124 2.46 -4.18 -1.61
CA ALA A 124 1.70 -4.43 -0.39
C ALA A 124 0.21 -4.11 -0.58
N ALA A 125 -0.13 -3.01 -1.27
CA ALA A 125 -1.51 -2.67 -1.60
C ALA A 125 -2.17 -3.70 -2.53
N ARG A 126 -1.43 -4.26 -3.50
CA ARG A 126 -1.89 -5.37 -4.36
C ARG A 126 -2.13 -6.65 -3.56
N LEU A 127 -1.34 -6.87 -2.51
CA LEU A 127 -1.52 -7.97 -1.54
C LEU A 127 -2.59 -7.66 -0.48
N ASP A 128 -3.47 -6.69 -0.72
CA ASP A 128 -4.60 -6.32 0.15
C ASP A 128 -4.18 -5.69 1.51
N HIS A 129 -2.95 -5.16 1.64
CA HIS A 129 -2.52 -4.44 2.84
C HIS A 129 -2.73 -2.92 2.71
N SER A 130 -3.28 -2.27 3.75
CA SER A 130 -3.29 -0.81 3.83
C SER A 130 -1.87 -0.26 3.98
N VAL A 131 -1.58 0.81 3.23
CA VAL A 131 -0.23 1.40 3.15
C VAL A 131 -0.34 2.88 3.46
N LEU A 132 0.66 3.43 4.15
CA LEU A 132 0.82 4.86 4.31
C LEU A 132 2.28 5.22 4.11
N TYR A 133 2.54 6.13 3.18
CA TYR A 133 3.86 6.70 2.95
C TYR A 133 3.98 8.09 3.56
N VAL A 134 5.07 8.32 4.28
CA VAL A 134 5.44 9.63 4.80
C VAL A 134 6.94 9.84 4.66
N ARG A 135 7.33 11.08 4.31
CA ARG A 135 8.72 11.51 4.46
C ARG A 135 8.94 11.95 5.90
N VAL A 136 9.96 11.42 6.55
CA VAL A 136 10.24 11.66 7.98
C VAL A 136 10.39 13.15 8.33
N PRO A 137 11.14 13.98 7.56
CA PRO A 137 11.19 15.42 7.85
C PRO A 137 9.80 16.08 7.86
N ARG A 138 8.95 15.74 6.88
CA ARG A 138 7.59 16.29 6.78
C ARG A 138 6.67 15.77 7.88
N LEU A 139 6.84 14.52 8.30
CA LEU A 139 6.10 13.94 9.41
C LEU A 139 6.28 14.76 10.69
N PHE A 140 7.50 15.23 11.00
CA PHE A 140 7.72 16.03 12.19
C PHE A 140 7.05 17.41 12.13
N GLU A 141 7.05 18.06 10.96
CA GLU A 141 6.29 19.29 10.74
C GLU A 141 4.78 19.05 10.95
N ASP A 142 4.26 17.98 10.36
CA ASP A 142 2.84 17.62 10.47
C ASP A 142 2.45 17.28 11.93
N LEU A 143 3.33 16.60 12.68
CA LEU A 143 3.13 16.31 14.11
C LEU A 143 3.14 17.59 14.96
N ALA A 144 4.06 18.52 14.71
CA ALA A 144 4.12 19.79 15.42
C ALA A 144 2.86 20.62 15.19
N LEU A 145 2.41 20.75 13.93
CA LEU A 145 1.17 21.44 13.59
C LEU A 145 -0.06 20.75 14.18
N ALA A 146 -0.11 19.41 14.13
CA ALA A 146 -1.22 18.64 14.68
C ALA A 146 -1.39 18.79 16.19
N ARG A 147 -0.32 19.14 16.93
CA ARG A 147 -0.43 19.47 18.37
C ARG A 147 -1.10 20.82 18.59
N LEU A 148 -0.81 21.81 17.76
CA LEU A 148 -1.34 23.17 17.90
C LEU A 148 -2.84 23.23 17.64
N ASP A 149 -3.37 22.37 16.77
CA ASP A 149 -4.78 22.36 16.38
C ASP A 149 -5.57 21.11 16.83
N GLY A 150 -4.99 20.34 17.76
CA GLY A 150 -5.66 19.19 18.40
C GLY A 150 -5.84 17.95 17.51
N ARG A 151 -5.24 17.90 16.32
CA ARG A 151 -5.29 16.73 15.42
C ARG A 151 -4.27 15.63 15.76
N PHE A 152 -3.38 15.86 16.71
CA PHE A 152 -2.26 14.97 17.03
C PHE A 152 -2.68 13.51 17.26
N PRO A 153 -3.69 13.18 18.10
CA PRO A 153 -4.11 11.80 18.31
C PRO A 153 -4.58 11.12 17.01
N ARG A 154 -5.30 11.86 16.14
CA ARG A 154 -5.78 11.34 14.85
C ARG A 154 -4.63 11.05 13.88
N LEU A 155 -3.57 11.86 13.90
CA LEU A 155 -2.39 11.64 13.07
C LEU A 155 -1.62 10.40 13.55
N ILE A 156 -1.41 10.25 14.87
CA ILE A 156 -0.80 9.05 15.45
C ILE A 156 -1.62 7.80 15.10
N ASP A 157 -2.94 7.82 15.32
CA ASP A 157 -3.84 6.72 14.95
C ASP A 157 -3.71 6.32 13.47
N LYS A 158 -3.61 7.31 12.58
CA LYS A 158 -3.43 7.06 11.15
C LYS A 158 -2.11 6.35 10.86
N LEU A 159 -1.02 6.78 11.51
CA LEU A 159 0.32 6.20 11.34
C LEU A 159 0.40 4.78 11.91
N THR A 160 -0.23 4.50 13.05
CA THR A 160 -0.17 3.20 13.72
C THR A 160 -1.11 2.16 13.10
N ARG A 161 -2.26 2.57 12.54
CA ARG A 161 -3.24 1.64 11.94
C ARG A 161 -2.86 1.09 10.56
N ALA A 162 -1.98 1.78 9.81
CA ALA A 162 -1.55 1.31 8.50
C ALA A 162 -0.86 -0.07 8.62
N GLN A 163 -1.25 -1.05 7.81
CA GLN A 163 -0.61 -2.38 7.82
C GLN A 163 0.86 -2.33 7.40
N LEU A 164 1.17 -1.43 6.46
CA LEU A 164 2.52 -1.01 6.13
C LEU A 164 2.66 0.52 6.29
N LEU A 165 3.55 0.95 7.18
CA LEU A 165 3.99 2.34 7.26
C LEU A 165 5.35 2.47 6.58
N ILE A 166 5.47 3.38 5.63
CA ILE A 166 6.73 3.69 4.97
C ILE A 166 7.24 5.02 5.52
N LEU A 167 8.41 4.97 6.17
CA LEU A 167 9.14 6.11 6.69
C LEU A 167 10.32 6.39 5.76
N ASP A 168 10.16 7.33 4.84
CA ASP A 168 11.15 7.66 3.82
C ASP A 168 12.06 8.82 4.28
N ASP A 169 13.32 8.81 3.83
CA ASP A 169 14.36 9.80 4.15
C ASP A 169 14.70 9.91 5.65
N PHE A 170 14.73 8.75 6.33
CA PHE A 170 15.18 8.67 7.71
C PHE A 170 16.66 9.03 7.85
N GLY A 171 17.01 9.72 8.93
CA GLY A 171 18.40 10.06 9.27
C GLY A 171 19.03 11.17 8.41
N THR A 172 18.22 11.94 7.65
CA THR A 172 18.71 13.06 6.82
C THR A 172 19.08 14.31 7.62
N HIS A 173 18.67 14.40 8.88
CA HIS A 173 18.97 15.50 9.79
C HIS A 173 18.98 14.99 11.24
N SER A 174 19.64 15.72 12.13
CA SER A 174 19.63 15.45 13.56
C SER A 174 18.22 15.65 14.13
N LEU A 175 17.73 14.66 14.86
CA LEU A 175 16.42 14.72 15.51
C LEU A 175 16.52 15.46 16.84
N THR A 176 15.48 16.24 17.18
CA THR A 176 15.29 16.74 18.55
C THR A 176 14.81 15.61 19.47
N ASP A 177 14.94 15.75 20.79
CA ASP A 177 14.48 14.72 21.74
C ASP A 177 12.98 14.43 21.60
N GLN A 178 12.19 15.46 21.34
CA GLN A 178 10.77 15.32 21.08
C GLN A 178 10.49 14.52 19.79
N GLN A 179 11.23 14.76 18.72
CA GLN A 179 11.09 14.01 17.47
C GLN A 179 11.52 12.54 17.63
N ARG A 180 12.60 12.28 18.37
CA ARG A 180 13.05 10.92 18.73
C ARG A 180 11.98 10.19 19.52
N PHE A 181 11.40 10.85 20.52
CA PHE A 181 10.34 10.28 21.35
C PHE A 181 9.10 9.91 20.52
N HIS A 182 8.61 10.83 19.68
CA HIS A 182 7.45 10.55 18.81
C HIS A 182 7.70 9.37 17.87
N LEU A 183 8.88 9.30 17.27
CA LEU A 183 9.23 8.19 16.41
C LEU A 183 9.30 6.87 17.18
N PHE A 184 9.89 6.89 18.38
CA PHE A 184 9.93 5.73 19.26
C PHE A 184 8.53 5.23 19.58
N GLU A 185 7.62 6.11 20.00
CA GLU A 185 6.22 5.73 20.29
C GLU A 185 5.52 5.11 19.06
N ILE A 186 5.71 5.70 17.88
CA ILE A 186 5.13 5.16 16.63
C ILE A 186 5.68 3.75 16.33
N VAL A 187 6.99 3.55 16.48
CA VAL A 187 7.63 2.25 16.19
C VAL A 187 7.23 1.22 17.24
N GLU A 188 7.19 1.60 18.52
CA GLU A 188 6.83 0.72 19.63
C GLU A 188 5.38 0.25 19.53
N GLU A 189 4.44 1.15 19.25
CA GLU A 189 3.02 0.79 19.07
C GLU A 189 2.80 -0.15 17.87
N ARG A 190 3.70 -0.14 16.90
CA ARG A 190 3.65 -1.01 15.71
C ARG A 190 4.43 -2.31 15.90
N TYR A 191 5.34 -2.40 16.86
CA TYR A 191 6.25 -3.51 17.03
C TYR A 191 5.49 -4.84 17.18
N ARG A 192 5.83 -5.82 16.34
CA ARG A 192 5.16 -7.14 16.22
C ARG A 192 3.64 -7.10 15.95
N ARG A 193 3.08 -5.95 15.57
CA ARG A 193 1.65 -5.78 15.24
C ARG A 193 1.42 -5.37 13.79
N LYS A 194 2.31 -4.55 13.23
CA LYS A 194 2.26 -4.02 11.86
C LYS A 194 3.68 -3.83 11.34
N SER A 195 3.86 -3.88 10.02
CA SER A 195 5.17 -3.76 9.39
C SER A 195 5.54 -2.33 9.09
N THR A 196 6.82 -1.98 9.23
CA THR A 196 7.36 -0.67 8.88
C THR A 196 8.50 -0.83 7.89
N LEU A 197 8.50 -0.05 6.82
CA LEU A 197 9.61 0.04 5.88
C LEU A 197 10.28 1.40 6.06
N ILE A 198 11.57 1.39 6.36
CA ILE A 198 12.36 2.61 6.58
C ILE A 198 13.36 2.74 5.43
N THR A 199 13.43 3.91 4.81
CA THR A 199 14.58 4.24 3.97
C THR A 199 15.52 5.14 4.74
N ALA A 200 16.82 4.83 4.70
CA ALA A 200 17.83 5.62 5.37
C ALA A 200 19.05 5.80 4.47
N GLN A 201 19.75 6.91 4.64
CA GLN A 201 21.07 7.06 4.06
C GLN A 201 22.06 6.40 5.00
N LEU A 202 22.83 5.42 4.50
CA LEU A 202 24.08 5.09 5.18
C LEU A 202 25.05 6.20 4.80
N GLN A 203 25.45 7.01 5.76
CA GLN A 203 26.74 7.68 5.64
C GLN A 203 27.75 6.54 5.68
N GLY A 204 28.49 6.34 4.58
CA GLY A 204 29.55 5.33 4.56
C GLY A 204 30.46 5.57 5.76
N ASP A 205 30.81 4.51 6.48
CA ASP A 205 31.65 4.49 7.68
C ASP A 205 32.37 5.81 7.94
N ALA A 206 31.72 6.70 8.70
CA ALA A 206 32.49 7.53 9.60
C ALA A 206 33.06 6.52 10.59
N GLY A 207 34.30 6.11 10.36
CA GLY A 207 34.98 5.11 11.15
C GLY A 207 34.61 5.28 12.61
N LEU A 208 34.01 4.24 13.17
CA LEU A 208 34.02 4.07 14.62
C LEU A 208 35.49 4.24 15.05
N PRO A 209 35.79 5.14 16.01
CA PRO A 209 37.15 5.32 16.48
C PRO A 209 37.75 4.01 17.01
#